data_AF-A0A7C8DKX6-F1
#
_entry.id   AF-A0A7C8DKX6-F1
#
_cell.length_a   1.000
_cell.length_b   1.000
_cell.length_c   1.000
_cell.angle_alpha   90.00
_cell.angle_beta   90.00
_cell.angle_gamma   90.00
#
_symmetry.space_group_name_H-M   'P 1'
#
loop_
_entity.id
_entity.type
_entity.pdbx_description
1 polymer ?
#
loop_
_entity_poly.entity_id
_entity_poly.type
_entity_poly.pdbx_seq_one_letter_code
_entity_poly.pdbx_strand_id
1 'polypeptide(L)'
;MTTEISKGDARRIGIFGGTFNPIHQGHLKAAREVATALDLERVVFVPSANPPHKTDLAHDPIAPATDRMRWVEACVDGIADFEVNGLELERAGASYSIDTLTSVTKELAPARLFFILGYDAFIEMGTWRAPGEILELVDVVVMSRPPADPGHLGEWLPEFARDLVDIAEDGKSAANKQSDTHIFALNIDALPISASQIRIDLANGNSIAAQVPEQALDEIVSSGHYGAPRNSAAAANDAEQTEEHEEKIEEQVKGNTVEAAQSPPIEPMTEQLRAKLGTVLEAALERNGQEPIALDVRKLTSYTDCIVVVTGNSNRQLLAISESIVTALKHTGDHPLGTEGSKGTSWVLIDANDVVVHVFEPDSRELFDIEGLWGDAPRVELDIPDAAPSDTATPVPAPTA
;
A
#
# COMPACT_ATOMS: atom_id res chain seq x y z
N MET A 1 29.97 -2.99 -16.99
CA MET A 1 30.13 -4.46 -17.12
C MET A 1 28.99 -5.07 -16.36
N THR A 2 28.07 -5.72 -17.06
CA THR A 2 26.93 -6.44 -16.50
C THR A 2 27.43 -7.50 -15.52
N THR A 3 27.01 -7.41 -14.26
CA THR A 3 27.27 -8.43 -13.25
C THR A 3 26.44 -9.66 -13.62
N GLU A 4 27.03 -10.56 -14.40
CA GLU A 4 26.48 -11.90 -14.61
C GLU A 4 26.48 -12.62 -13.27
N ILE A 5 25.31 -12.66 -12.62
CA ILE A 5 25.07 -13.59 -11.51
C ILE A 5 25.29 -14.99 -12.10
N SER A 6 26.31 -15.70 -11.63
CA SER A 6 26.65 -17.01 -12.17
C SER A 6 25.42 -17.92 -12.14
N LYS A 7 24.98 -18.40 -13.31
CA LYS A 7 24.05 -19.52 -13.46
C LYS A 7 24.70 -20.80 -12.92
N GLY A 8 24.85 -20.89 -11.60
CA GLY A 8 25.28 -22.10 -10.92
C GLY A 8 24.05 -22.79 -10.32
N ASP A 9 23.83 -24.05 -10.71
CA ASP A 9 23.08 -25.19 -10.15
C ASP A 9 22.11 -25.09 -8.93
N ALA A 10 22.02 -23.98 -8.20
CA ALA A 10 21.11 -23.81 -7.07
C ALA A 10 19.73 -23.34 -7.53
N ARG A 11 18.70 -24.11 -7.20
CA ARG A 11 17.27 -23.76 -7.40
C ARG A 11 16.99 -22.38 -6.80
N ARG A 12 16.32 -21.50 -7.53
CA ARG A 12 15.94 -20.15 -7.09
C ARG A 12 14.48 -20.16 -6.65
N ILE A 13 14.21 -19.89 -5.38
CA ILE A 13 12.85 -19.99 -4.83
C ILE A 13 12.46 -18.68 -4.16
N GLY A 14 11.31 -18.13 -4.55
CA GLY A 14 10.71 -16.97 -3.89
C GLY A 14 9.96 -17.38 -2.63
N ILE A 15 10.14 -16.67 -1.54
CA ILE A 15 9.34 -16.81 -0.32
C ILE A 15 8.50 -15.54 -0.19
N PHE A 16 7.19 -15.67 -0.38
CA PHE A 16 6.28 -14.53 -0.31
C PHE A 16 5.45 -14.59 0.97
N GLY A 17 5.94 -13.88 1.99
CA GLY A 17 5.25 -13.78 3.28
C GLY A 17 4.18 -12.70 3.26
N GLY A 18 3.04 -12.96 3.90
CA GLY A 18 1.99 -11.96 3.99
C GLY A 18 0.85 -12.39 4.91
N THR A 19 0.06 -11.41 5.37
CA THR A 19 -1.17 -11.74 6.11
C THR A 19 -2.24 -12.30 5.18
N PHE A 20 -2.29 -11.88 3.91
CA PHE A 20 -3.27 -12.37 2.93
C PHE A 20 -4.72 -12.33 3.49
N ASN A 21 -5.20 -11.12 3.78
CA ASN A 21 -6.43 -10.88 4.55
C ASN A 21 -7.49 -10.08 3.76
N PRO A 22 -8.05 -10.61 2.66
CA PRO A 22 -7.75 -11.90 2.02
C PRO A 22 -6.60 -11.84 0.99
N ILE A 23 -6.17 -13.00 0.47
CA ILE A 23 -5.36 -13.06 -0.77
C ILE A 23 -6.20 -12.55 -1.95
N HIS A 24 -5.55 -12.03 -3.00
CA HIS A 24 -6.21 -11.43 -4.15
C HIS A 24 -5.32 -11.42 -5.39
N GLN A 25 -5.87 -11.09 -6.56
CA GLN A 25 -5.18 -11.12 -7.87
C GLN A 25 -3.90 -10.28 -7.87
N GLY A 26 -3.90 -9.14 -7.17
CA GLY A 26 -2.70 -8.31 -7.00
C GLY A 26 -1.50 -9.06 -6.42
N HIS A 27 -1.70 -9.95 -5.43
CA HIS A 27 -0.63 -10.77 -4.87
C HIS A 27 -0.09 -11.79 -5.89
N LEU A 28 -0.99 -12.43 -6.65
CA LEU A 28 -0.61 -13.44 -7.64
C LEU A 28 0.17 -12.83 -8.81
N LYS A 29 -0.25 -11.64 -9.29
CA LYS A 29 0.48 -10.89 -10.32
C LYS A 29 1.87 -10.49 -9.83
N ALA A 30 1.96 -9.93 -8.62
CA ALA A 30 3.23 -9.55 -8.01
C ALA A 30 4.20 -10.74 -7.90
N ALA A 31 3.73 -11.88 -7.41
CA ALA A 31 4.53 -13.11 -7.32
C ALA A 31 5.04 -13.56 -8.69
N ARG A 32 4.18 -13.51 -9.73
CA ARG A 32 4.55 -13.91 -11.10
C ARG A 32 5.59 -12.97 -11.70
N GLU A 33 5.45 -11.68 -11.48
CA GLU A 33 6.40 -10.68 -12.00
C GLU A 33 7.76 -10.80 -11.35
N VAL A 34 7.81 -10.94 -10.03
CA VAL A 34 9.06 -11.19 -9.31
C VAL A 34 9.69 -12.50 -9.79
N ALA A 35 8.90 -13.57 -9.95
CA ALA A 35 9.39 -14.83 -10.47
C ALA A 35 10.00 -14.69 -11.87
N THR A 36 9.35 -13.94 -12.75
CA THR A 36 9.83 -13.68 -14.11
C THR A 36 11.09 -12.82 -14.11
N ALA A 37 11.11 -11.74 -13.31
CA ALA A 37 12.21 -10.79 -13.27
C ALA A 37 13.51 -11.40 -12.71
N LEU A 38 13.40 -12.36 -11.78
CA LEU A 38 14.54 -12.97 -11.10
C LEU A 38 14.78 -14.43 -11.49
N ASP A 39 14.08 -14.93 -12.52
CA ASP A 39 14.19 -16.32 -13.00
C ASP A 39 14.00 -17.33 -11.85
N LEU A 40 12.95 -17.10 -11.05
CA LEU A 40 12.60 -17.99 -9.94
C LEU A 40 11.89 -19.23 -10.49
N GLU A 41 12.31 -20.39 -10.01
CA GLU A 41 11.70 -21.67 -10.39
C GLU A 41 10.28 -21.79 -9.83
N ARG A 42 10.06 -21.28 -8.61
CA ARG A 42 8.76 -21.26 -7.95
C ARG A 42 8.67 -20.21 -6.86
N VAL A 43 7.45 -19.85 -6.47
CA VAL A 43 7.14 -18.96 -5.35
C VAL A 43 6.33 -19.73 -4.31
N VAL A 44 6.84 -19.74 -3.08
CA VAL A 44 6.20 -20.32 -1.90
C VAL A 44 5.53 -19.20 -1.11
N PHE A 45 4.21 -19.21 -1.06
CA PHE A 45 3.41 -18.31 -0.24
C PHE A 45 3.44 -18.80 1.22
N VAL A 46 3.70 -17.88 2.16
CA VAL A 46 3.75 -18.19 3.59
C VAL A 46 2.74 -17.31 4.33
N PRO A 47 1.51 -17.80 4.56
CA PRO A 47 0.49 -17.04 5.27
C PRO A 47 0.87 -16.85 6.74
N SER A 48 0.87 -15.60 7.19
CA SER A 48 1.25 -15.31 8.57
C SER A 48 0.21 -15.83 9.55
N ALA A 49 0.59 -16.62 10.56
CA ALA A 49 -0.37 -17.08 11.57
C ALA A 49 -0.77 -15.96 12.54
N ASN A 50 0.21 -15.35 13.21
CA ASN A 50 0.03 -14.30 14.21
C ASN A 50 0.94 -13.11 13.90
N PRO A 51 0.57 -12.21 12.97
CA PRO A 51 1.40 -11.08 12.56
C PRO A 51 1.56 -10.07 13.72
N PRO A 52 2.76 -9.86 14.28
CA PRO A 52 2.94 -9.06 15.50
C PRO A 52 2.68 -7.56 15.30
N HIS A 53 2.82 -7.06 14.07
CA HIS A 53 2.64 -5.64 13.74
C HIS A 53 1.17 -5.24 13.55
N LYS A 54 0.25 -6.20 13.38
CA LYS A 54 -1.18 -5.93 13.23
C LYS A 54 -1.87 -5.94 14.60
N THR A 55 -1.96 -4.76 15.22
CA THR A 55 -2.46 -4.61 16.59
C THR A 55 -3.88 -4.02 16.67
N ASP A 56 -4.33 -3.28 15.64
CA ASP A 56 -5.68 -2.71 15.59
C ASP A 56 -6.71 -3.67 14.95
N LEU A 57 -6.98 -4.78 15.65
CA LEU A 57 -7.96 -5.76 15.19
C LEU A 57 -9.42 -5.26 15.23
N ALA A 58 -9.67 -4.10 15.85
CA ALA A 58 -11.01 -3.53 15.93
C ALA A 58 -11.41 -2.84 14.62
N HIS A 59 -10.47 -2.18 13.94
CA HIS A 59 -10.71 -1.49 12.68
C HIS A 59 -10.11 -2.22 11.46
N ASP A 60 -9.10 -3.08 11.67
CA ASP A 60 -8.52 -3.96 10.65
C ASP A 60 -8.71 -5.44 11.05
N PRO A 61 -9.93 -6.00 10.87
CA PRO A 61 -10.21 -7.37 11.30
C PRO A 61 -9.38 -8.36 10.49
N ILE A 62 -8.75 -9.29 11.20
CA ILE A 62 -7.97 -10.38 10.59
C ILE A 62 -8.77 -11.68 10.70
N ALA A 63 -9.08 -12.27 9.54
CA ALA A 63 -9.70 -13.58 9.51
C ALA A 63 -8.77 -14.65 10.14
N PRO A 64 -9.33 -15.73 10.73
CA PRO A 64 -8.55 -16.82 11.29
C PRO A 64 -7.46 -17.31 10.33
N ALA A 65 -6.27 -17.58 10.86
CA ALA A 65 -5.14 -18.04 10.04
C ALA A 65 -5.46 -19.29 9.21
N THR A 66 -6.30 -20.18 9.74
CA THR A 66 -6.78 -21.39 9.04
C THR A 66 -7.61 -21.06 7.81
N ASP A 67 -8.45 -20.03 7.86
CA ASP A 67 -9.29 -19.65 6.72
C ASP A 67 -8.44 -18.92 5.67
N ARG A 68 -7.54 -18.04 6.11
CA ARG A 68 -6.57 -17.39 5.21
C ARG A 68 -5.67 -18.40 4.50
N MET A 69 -5.21 -19.43 5.21
CA MET A 69 -4.44 -20.53 4.62
C MET A 69 -5.24 -21.22 3.50
N ARG A 70 -6.48 -21.59 3.78
CA ARG A 70 -7.37 -22.23 2.78
C ARG A 70 -7.61 -21.35 1.56
N TRP A 71 -7.82 -20.05 1.75
CA TRP A 71 -7.99 -19.12 0.62
C TRP A 71 -6.72 -19.01 -0.22
N VAL A 72 -5.54 -18.99 0.42
CA VAL A 72 -4.26 -18.98 -0.28
C VAL A 72 -4.06 -20.28 -1.06
N GLU A 73 -4.32 -21.44 -0.44
CA GLU A 73 -4.28 -22.75 -1.10
C GLU A 73 -5.22 -22.79 -2.32
N ALA A 74 -6.47 -22.35 -2.17
CA ALA A 74 -7.43 -22.30 -3.26
C ALA A 74 -6.99 -21.37 -4.41
N CYS A 75 -6.35 -20.25 -4.10
CA CYS A 75 -5.87 -19.29 -5.10
C CYS A 75 -4.65 -19.79 -5.88
N VAL A 76 -3.80 -20.63 -5.27
CA VAL A 76 -2.58 -21.13 -5.93
C VAL A 76 -2.75 -22.53 -6.52
N ASP A 77 -3.81 -23.26 -6.15
CA ASP A 77 -4.06 -24.59 -6.67
C ASP A 77 -4.16 -24.59 -8.20
N GLY A 78 -3.47 -25.54 -8.83
CA GLY A 78 -3.37 -25.63 -10.29
C GLY A 78 -2.54 -24.55 -10.98
N ILE A 79 -1.98 -23.57 -10.25
CA ILE A 79 -1.07 -22.57 -10.81
C ILE A 79 0.35 -23.13 -10.80
N ALA A 80 0.91 -23.36 -11.99
CA ALA A 80 2.30 -23.79 -12.13
C ALA A 80 3.24 -22.83 -11.40
N ASP A 81 4.18 -23.43 -10.67
CA ASP A 81 5.27 -22.78 -9.95
C ASP A 81 4.84 -21.99 -8.71
N PHE A 82 3.60 -22.10 -8.24
CA PHE A 82 3.16 -21.55 -6.95
C PHE A 82 2.86 -22.65 -5.94
N GLU A 83 3.28 -22.45 -4.70
CA GLU A 83 3.09 -23.37 -3.58
C GLU A 83 2.71 -22.61 -2.31
N VAL A 84 2.14 -23.30 -1.32
CA VAL A 84 1.87 -22.73 0.00
C VAL A 84 2.66 -23.50 1.05
N ASN A 85 3.22 -22.79 2.02
CA ASN A 85 3.81 -23.38 3.20
C ASN A 85 3.13 -22.84 4.47
N GLY A 86 2.51 -23.75 5.22
CA GLY A 86 1.76 -23.47 6.44
C GLY A 86 2.57 -23.49 7.73
N LEU A 87 3.92 -23.50 7.68
CA LEU A 87 4.78 -23.68 8.85
C LEU A 87 4.45 -22.73 10.02
N GLU A 88 3.99 -21.52 9.72
CA GLU A 88 3.66 -20.54 10.75
C GLU A 88 2.39 -20.92 11.52
N LEU A 89 1.45 -21.62 10.89
CA LEU A 89 0.25 -22.14 11.57
C LEU A 89 0.59 -23.32 12.49
N GLU A 90 1.67 -24.06 12.19
CA GLU A 90 2.14 -25.18 13.00
C GLU A 90 2.95 -24.71 14.23
N ARG A 91 3.53 -23.50 14.15
CA ARG A 91 4.36 -22.92 15.21
C ARG A 91 3.52 -22.11 16.19
N ALA A 92 3.69 -22.36 17.48
CA ALA A 92 3.08 -21.53 18.53
C ALA A 92 3.77 -20.16 18.64
N GLY A 93 2.99 -19.12 18.93
CA GLY A 93 3.49 -17.76 19.19
C GLY A 93 3.41 -16.83 17.99
N ALA A 94 4.16 -15.73 18.04
CA ALA A 94 4.18 -14.69 17.01
C ALA A 94 4.90 -15.17 15.74
N SER A 95 4.43 -14.66 14.60
CA SER A 95 5.00 -14.88 13.28
C SER A 95 6.17 -13.94 13.00
N TYR A 96 7.37 -14.28 13.49
CA TYR A 96 8.58 -13.52 13.14
C TYR A 96 9.22 -14.06 11.85
N SER A 97 9.44 -13.16 10.88
CA SER A 97 10.03 -13.52 9.58
C SER A 97 11.40 -14.19 9.71
N ILE A 98 12.25 -13.76 10.64
CA ILE A 98 13.55 -14.42 10.87
C ILE A 98 13.41 -15.89 11.26
N ASP A 99 12.44 -16.23 12.12
CA ASP A 99 12.23 -17.62 12.54
C ASP A 99 11.67 -18.46 11.38
N THR A 100 10.80 -17.86 10.57
CA THR A 100 10.21 -18.47 9.37
C THR A 100 11.27 -18.74 8.30
N LEU A 101 12.03 -17.71 7.91
CA LEU A 101 13.10 -17.81 6.93
C LEU A 101 14.18 -18.79 7.38
N THR A 102 14.54 -18.81 8.66
CA THR A 102 15.50 -19.80 9.20
C THR A 102 15.04 -21.23 9.00
N SER A 103 13.75 -21.52 9.21
CA SER A 103 13.19 -22.86 9.00
C SER A 103 13.14 -23.21 7.51
N VAL A 104 12.66 -22.29 6.67
CA VAL A 104 12.51 -22.52 5.22
C VAL A 104 13.87 -22.68 4.53
N THR A 105 14.87 -21.89 4.92
CA THR A 105 16.25 -22.04 4.41
C THR A 105 16.80 -23.43 4.71
N LYS A 106 16.53 -23.99 5.89
CA LYS A 106 16.95 -25.36 6.25
C LYS A 106 16.19 -26.41 5.46
N GLU A 107 14.89 -26.23 5.28
CA GLU A 107 14.01 -27.16 4.57
C GLU A 107 14.35 -27.25 3.07
N LEU A 108 14.62 -26.10 2.44
CA LEU A 108 14.80 -25.99 0.99
C LEU A 108 16.27 -25.97 0.55
N ALA A 109 17.23 -26.10 1.48
CA ALA A 109 18.65 -26.17 1.13
C ALA A 109 18.93 -27.30 0.12
N PRO A 110 19.80 -27.08 -0.90
CA PRO A 110 20.68 -25.92 -1.08
C PRO A 110 20.09 -24.81 -1.99
N ALA A 111 18.77 -24.65 -2.06
CA ALA A 111 18.16 -23.59 -2.86
C ALA A 111 18.55 -22.18 -2.36
N ARG A 112 18.66 -21.24 -3.30
CA ARG A 112 18.83 -19.81 -3.03
C ARG A 112 17.44 -19.19 -2.85
N LEU A 113 17.21 -18.57 -1.70
CA LEU A 113 15.91 -18.03 -1.33
C LEU A 113 15.84 -16.51 -1.53
N PHE A 114 14.70 -16.07 -2.07
CA PHE A 114 14.39 -14.67 -2.33
C PHE A 114 13.15 -14.29 -1.50
N PHE A 115 13.32 -13.57 -0.40
CA PHE A 115 12.22 -13.09 0.43
C PHE A 115 11.56 -11.87 -0.20
N ILE A 116 10.32 -12.02 -0.63
CA ILE A 116 9.56 -11.02 -1.38
C ILE A 116 8.69 -10.22 -0.40
N LEU A 117 8.83 -8.90 -0.40
CA LEU A 117 7.98 -7.98 0.37
C LEU A 117 7.81 -6.63 -0.32
N GLY A 118 6.74 -5.92 0.03
CA GLY A 118 6.49 -4.57 -0.47
C GLY A 118 7.44 -3.51 0.11
N TYR A 119 7.57 -2.40 -0.60
CA TYR A 119 8.31 -1.22 -0.19
C TYR A 119 8.02 -0.79 1.26
N ASP A 120 6.74 -0.62 1.60
CA ASP A 120 6.33 -0.14 2.94
C ASP A 120 6.83 -1.07 4.07
N ALA A 121 6.70 -2.39 3.86
CA ALA A 121 7.19 -3.39 4.81
C ALA A 121 8.72 -3.38 4.94
N PHE A 122 9.44 -3.02 3.89
CA PHE A 122 10.90 -2.92 3.91
C PHE A 122 11.36 -1.67 4.67
N ILE A 123 10.69 -0.53 4.48
CA ILE A 123 10.94 0.69 5.25
C ILE A 123 10.76 0.44 6.75
N GLU A 124 9.73 -0.31 7.13
CA GLU A 124 9.46 -0.67 8.52
C GLU A 124 10.34 -1.81 9.07
N MET A 125 11.13 -2.48 8.21
CA MET A 125 11.88 -3.70 8.58
C MET A 125 12.85 -3.46 9.74
N GLY A 126 13.33 -2.23 9.95
CA GLY A 126 14.17 -1.88 11.10
C GLY A 126 13.52 -2.16 12.46
N THR A 127 12.19 -2.25 12.52
CA THR A 127 11.41 -2.59 13.73
C THR A 127 11.20 -4.09 13.92
N TRP A 128 11.56 -4.90 12.93
CA TRP A 128 11.36 -6.34 12.96
C TRP A 128 12.37 -7.01 13.88
N ARG A 129 12.13 -8.28 14.21
CA ARG A 129 13.07 -9.08 14.99
C ARG A 129 14.27 -9.48 14.11
N ALA A 130 15.47 -9.08 14.51
CA ALA A 130 16.74 -9.43 13.88
C ALA A 130 16.82 -9.08 12.37
N PRO A 131 16.62 -7.81 11.99
CA PRO A 131 16.52 -7.42 10.58
C PRO A 131 17.86 -7.58 9.82
N GLY A 132 19.00 -7.36 10.49
CA GLY A 132 20.32 -7.64 9.89
C GLY A 132 20.52 -9.12 9.57
N GLU A 133 20.11 -10.02 10.47
CA GLU A 133 20.20 -11.48 10.24
C GLU A 133 19.32 -11.92 9.06
N ILE A 134 18.18 -11.26 8.82
CA ILE A 134 17.36 -11.51 7.64
C ILE A 134 18.15 -11.18 6.36
N LEU A 135 18.81 -10.01 6.32
CA LEU A 135 19.63 -9.60 5.17
C LEU A 135 20.85 -10.49 4.94
N GLU A 136 21.36 -11.17 5.98
CA GLU A 136 22.47 -12.14 5.86
C GLU A 136 22.00 -13.53 5.40
N LEU A 137 20.74 -13.88 5.71
CA LEU A 137 20.21 -15.23 5.52
C LEU A 137 19.66 -15.50 4.11
N VAL A 138 19.02 -14.51 3.49
CA VAL A 138 18.33 -14.64 2.20
C VAL A 138 18.55 -13.41 1.32
N ASP A 139 18.36 -13.56 0.01
CA ASP A 139 18.17 -12.38 -0.85
C ASP A 139 16.81 -11.75 -0.51
N VAL A 140 16.75 -10.42 -0.52
CA VAL A 140 15.52 -9.66 -0.26
C VAL A 140 15.07 -8.97 -1.53
N VAL A 141 13.80 -9.11 -1.87
CA VAL A 141 13.17 -8.47 -3.03
C VAL A 141 12.15 -7.47 -2.53
N VAL A 142 12.43 -6.19 -2.75
CA VAL A 142 11.56 -5.07 -2.38
C VAL A 142 10.77 -4.66 -3.60
N MET A 143 9.48 -4.98 -3.60
CA MET A 143 8.57 -4.62 -4.69
C MET A 143 7.90 -3.27 -4.43
N SER A 144 7.94 -2.39 -5.42
CA SER A 144 7.19 -1.13 -5.46
C SER A 144 6.09 -1.22 -6.53
N ARG A 145 5.03 -0.46 -6.35
CA ARG A 145 3.83 -0.48 -7.19
C ARG A 145 3.64 0.90 -7.80
N PRO A 146 3.38 1.03 -9.12
CA PRO A 146 3.05 2.28 -9.75
C PRO A 146 1.92 3.01 -9.03
N PRO A 147 1.98 4.35 -8.97
CA PRO A 147 3.00 5.20 -9.59
C PRO A 147 4.29 5.36 -8.77
N ALA A 148 4.42 4.67 -7.62
CA ALA A 148 5.61 4.76 -6.79
C ALA A 148 6.80 4.09 -7.50
N ASP A 149 7.74 4.92 -7.95
CA ASP A 149 9.12 4.51 -8.24
C ASP A 149 9.98 5.13 -7.15
N PRO A 150 10.39 4.36 -6.13
CA PRO A 150 11.16 4.91 -5.03
C PRO A 150 12.56 5.38 -5.48
N GLY A 151 12.96 5.11 -6.73
CA GLY A 151 14.19 5.62 -7.28
C GLY A 151 15.40 4.84 -6.77
N HIS A 152 16.52 5.54 -6.59
CA HIS A 152 17.79 4.92 -6.28
C HIS A 152 17.78 4.38 -4.84
N LEU A 153 18.14 3.09 -4.63
CA LEU A 153 18.13 2.45 -3.30
C LEU A 153 18.77 3.33 -2.21
N GLY A 154 19.87 4.01 -2.52
CA GLY A 154 20.56 4.89 -1.56
C GLY A 154 19.73 6.06 -1.00
N GLU A 155 18.63 6.43 -1.66
CA GLU A 155 17.73 7.52 -1.23
C GLU A 155 16.73 7.06 -0.16
N TRP A 156 16.33 5.79 -0.19
CA TRP A 156 15.29 5.23 0.67
C TRP A 156 15.71 4.01 1.48
N LEU A 157 16.98 3.58 1.37
CA LEU A 157 17.51 2.46 2.16
C LEU A 157 17.37 2.77 3.66
N PRO A 158 16.70 1.89 4.43
CA PRO A 158 16.53 2.06 5.87
C PRO A 158 17.87 2.19 6.60
N GLU A 159 17.90 3.00 7.67
CA GLU A 159 19.12 3.29 8.42
C GLU A 159 19.85 2.02 8.89
N PHE A 160 19.09 1.00 9.36
CA PHE A 160 19.66 -0.25 9.84
C PHE A 160 20.45 -1.03 8.77
N ALA A 161 20.17 -0.81 7.48
CA ALA A 161 20.76 -1.54 6.36
C ALA A 161 21.94 -0.81 5.72
N ARG A 162 22.07 0.52 5.90
CA ARG A 162 23.07 1.36 5.21
C ARG A 162 24.51 0.88 5.41
N ASP A 163 24.84 0.45 6.62
CA ASP A 163 26.19 -0.03 6.93
C ASP A 163 26.40 -1.51 6.56
N LEU A 164 25.33 -2.26 6.29
CA LEU A 164 25.36 -3.71 6.03
C LEU A 164 25.57 -4.07 4.55
N VAL A 165 25.28 -3.13 3.64
CA VAL A 165 25.28 -3.41 2.20
C VAL A 165 26.10 -2.40 1.41
N ASP A 166 26.57 -2.81 0.24
CA ASP A 166 27.16 -1.95 -0.79
C ASP A 166 26.19 -1.85 -1.97
N ILE A 167 25.73 -0.63 -2.26
CA ILE A 167 24.74 -0.36 -3.31
C ILE A 167 25.43 -0.42 -4.69
N ALA A 168 24.81 -1.12 -5.63
CA ALA A 168 25.27 -1.19 -7.01
C ALA A 168 25.16 0.18 -7.71
N GLU A 169 25.96 0.39 -8.75
CA GLU A 169 26.01 1.66 -9.50
C GLU A 169 24.65 2.06 -10.12
N ASP A 170 23.81 1.08 -10.44
CA ASP A 170 22.47 1.32 -11.00
C ASP A 170 21.42 1.70 -9.95
N GLY A 171 21.75 1.60 -8.66
CA GLY A 171 20.83 1.86 -7.55
C GLY A 171 19.69 0.86 -7.40
N LYS A 172 19.67 -0.23 -8.16
CA LYS A 172 18.57 -1.22 -8.18
C LYS A 172 18.87 -2.47 -7.36
N SER A 173 20.12 -2.64 -6.97
CA SER A 173 20.51 -3.71 -6.07
C SER A 173 21.55 -3.26 -5.04
N ALA A 174 21.68 -4.02 -3.96
CA ALA A 174 22.76 -3.85 -2.99
C ALA A 174 23.26 -5.23 -2.54
N ALA A 175 24.57 -5.42 -2.46
CA ALA A 175 25.18 -6.66 -2.00
C ALA A 175 25.48 -6.57 -0.50
N ASN A 176 25.17 -7.62 0.27
CA ASN A 176 25.55 -7.69 1.67
C ASN A 176 27.08 -7.78 1.81
N LYS A 177 27.65 -7.05 2.77
CA LYS A 177 29.10 -7.02 3.03
C LYS A 177 29.65 -8.29 3.68
N GLN A 178 28.79 -9.09 4.31
CA GLN A 178 29.17 -10.25 5.14
C GLN A 178 28.69 -11.60 4.60
N SER A 179 27.78 -11.60 3.63
CA SER A 179 27.17 -12.81 3.03
C SER A 179 26.99 -12.68 1.53
N ASP A 180 26.75 -13.80 0.82
CA ASP A 180 26.42 -13.80 -0.61
C ASP A 180 24.92 -13.55 -0.87
N THR A 181 24.35 -12.55 -0.21
CA THR A 181 22.94 -12.16 -0.31
C THR A 181 22.82 -10.73 -0.81
N HIS A 182 21.69 -10.43 -1.45
CA HIS A 182 21.45 -9.15 -2.10
C HIS A 182 20.07 -8.60 -1.74
N ILE A 183 19.93 -7.29 -1.81
CA ILE A 183 18.65 -6.59 -1.88
C ILE A 183 18.40 -6.23 -3.35
N PHE A 184 17.21 -6.49 -3.85
CA PHE A 184 16.75 -6.13 -5.19
C PHE A 184 15.54 -5.20 -5.09
N ALA A 185 15.60 -4.03 -5.70
CA ALA A 185 14.46 -3.13 -5.87
C ALA A 185 13.79 -3.41 -7.22
N LEU A 186 12.51 -3.82 -7.19
CA LEU A 186 11.75 -4.16 -8.39
C LEU A 186 10.46 -3.35 -8.46
N ASN A 187 10.31 -2.59 -9.54
CA ASN A 187 9.03 -1.96 -9.89
C ASN A 187 8.19 -3.00 -10.62
N ILE A 188 7.04 -3.38 -10.06
CA ILE A 188 6.09 -4.32 -10.66
C ILE A 188 4.93 -3.57 -11.31
N ASP A 189 4.32 -4.09 -12.36
CA ASP A 189 3.07 -3.57 -12.92
C ASP A 189 1.91 -4.01 -12.01
N ALA A 190 1.59 -3.23 -10.99
CA ALA A 190 0.61 -3.65 -9.98
C ALA A 190 -0.84 -3.48 -10.45
N LEU A 191 -1.70 -4.45 -10.13
CA LEU A 191 -3.14 -4.22 -10.20
C LEU A 191 -3.57 -3.25 -9.09
N PRO A 192 -4.52 -2.33 -9.34
CA PRO A 192 -5.05 -1.40 -8.35
C PRO A 192 -6.00 -2.12 -7.38
N ILE A 193 -5.49 -3.14 -6.69
CA ILE A 193 -6.24 -4.01 -5.78
C ILE A 193 -5.49 -4.04 -4.44
N SER A 194 -6.22 -3.83 -3.36
CA SER A 194 -5.71 -4.00 -2.00
C SER A 194 -6.65 -4.87 -1.17
N ALA A 195 -6.08 -5.63 -0.23
CA ALA A 195 -6.86 -6.41 0.71
C ALA A 195 -7.78 -5.52 1.56
N SER A 196 -7.34 -4.31 1.91
CA SER A 196 -8.16 -3.32 2.63
C SER A 196 -9.42 -2.96 1.85
N GLN A 197 -9.30 -2.66 0.55
CA GLN A 197 -10.45 -2.34 -0.29
C GLN A 197 -11.41 -3.52 -0.40
N ILE A 198 -10.90 -4.74 -0.57
CA ILE A 198 -11.74 -5.97 -0.62
C ILE A 198 -12.55 -6.13 0.67
N ARG A 199 -11.96 -5.87 1.84
CA ARG A 199 -12.70 -5.91 3.10
C ARG A 199 -13.78 -4.84 3.18
N ILE A 200 -13.50 -3.63 2.70
CA ILE A 200 -14.49 -2.54 2.61
C ILE A 200 -15.64 -2.92 1.67
N ASP A 201 -15.32 -3.50 0.51
CA ASP A 201 -16.30 -3.94 -0.47
C ASP A 201 -17.22 -5.02 0.12
N LEU A 202 -16.65 -6.03 0.78
CA LEU A 202 -17.42 -7.05 1.50
C LEU A 202 -18.29 -6.46 2.62
N ALA A 203 -17.78 -5.50 3.39
CA ALA A 203 -18.53 -4.83 4.45
C ALA A 203 -19.74 -4.06 3.91
N ASN A 204 -19.60 -3.48 2.72
CA ASN A 204 -20.65 -2.73 2.04
C ASN A 204 -21.62 -3.62 1.25
N GLY A 205 -21.29 -4.91 1.08
CA GLY A 205 -22.06 -5.85 0.28
C GLY A 205 -21.80 -5.73 -1.23
N ASN A 206 -20.68 -5.11 -1.61
CA ASN A 206 -20.21 -5.04 -2.99
C ASN A 206 -19.59 -6.38 -3.41
N SER A 207 -19.61 -6.66 -4.71
CA SER A 207 -18.96 -7.85 -5.27
C SER A 207 -17.44 -7.68 -5.30
N ILE A 208 -16.72 -8.76 -5.00
CA ILE A 208 -15.25 -8.83 -5.08
C ILE A 208 -14.76 -9.76 -6.19
N ALA A 209 -15.66 -10.24 -7.05
CA ALA A 209 -15.37 -11.29 -8.05
C ALA A 209 -14.23 -10.92 -9.02
N ALA A 210 -14.06 -9.64 -9.33
CA ALA A 210 -12.95 -9.16 -10.18
C ALA A 210 -11.61 -9.05 -9.43
N GLN A 211 -11.63 -9.01 -8.09
CA GLN A 211 -10.46 -8.75 -7.26
C GLN A 211 -9.77 -10.04 -6.79
N VAL A 212 -10.52 -11.14 -6.65
CA VAL A 212 -10.03 -12.43 -6.14
C VAL A 212 -10.22 -13.54 -7.19
N PRO A 213 -9.37 -14.59 -7.19
CA PRO A 213 -9.63 -15.78 -8.01
C PRO A 213 -10.98 -16.44 -7.66
N GLU A 214 -11.68 -16.93 -8.69
CA GLU A 214 -12.98 -17.59 -8.56
C GLU A 214 -12.95 -18.76 -7.55
N GLN A 215 -11.82 -19.47 -7.49
CA GLN A 215 -11.58 -20.61 -6.60
C GLN A 215 -11.72 -20.26 -5.11
N ALA A 216 -11.42 -19.02 -4.72
CA ALA A 216 -11.50 -18.56 -3.34
C ALA A 216 -12.71 -17.64 -3.09
N LEU A 217 -13.39 -17.18 -4.15
CA LEU A 217 -14.47 -16.19 -4.07
C LEU A 217 -15.59 -16.63 -3.11
N ASP A 218 -16.17 -17.80 -3.37
CA ASP A 218 -17.28 -18.32 -2.56
C ASP A 218 -16.88 -18.54 -1.11
N GLU A 219 -15.66 -19.03 -0.87
CA GLU A 219 -15.17 -19.29 0.48
C GLU A 219 -14.94 -17.99 1.26
N ILE A 220 -14.35 -16.98 0.62
CA ILE A 220 -14.13 -15.67 1.23
C ILE A 220 -15.47 -15.00 1.55
N VAL A 221 -16.41 -14.97 0.61
CA VAL A 221 -17.72 -14.34 0.79
C VAL A 221 -18.56 -15.06 1.85
N SER A 222 -18.62 -16.39 1.80
CA SER A 222 -19.41 -17.18 2.75
C SER A 222 -18.83 -17.23 4.16
N SER A 223 -17.55 -16.89 4.34
CA SER A 223 -16.91 -16.82 5.65
C SER A 223 -17.53 -15.78 6.58
N GLY A 224 -18.07 -14.68 6.02
CA GLY A 224 -18.66 -13.58 6.78
C GLY A 224 -17.68 -12.76 7.62
N HIS A 225 -16.35 -13.00 7.51
CA HIS A 225 -15.34 -12.33 8.35
C HIS A 225 -15.24 -10.82 8.14
N TYR A 226 -15.70 -10.33 7.00
CA TYR A 226 -15.54 -8.93 6.59
C TYR A 226 -16.87 -8.20 6.34
N GLY A 227 -18.01 -8.84 6.58
CA GLY A 227 -19.33 -8.27 6.27
C GLY A 227 -20.36 -9.33 5.90
N ALA A 228 -21.64 -8.96 5.95
CA ALA A 228 -22.74 -9.83 5.54
C ALA A 228 -23.20 -9.49 4.10
N PRO A 229 -23.50 -10.48 3.25
CA PRO A 229 -24.02 -10.22 1.91
C PRO A 229 -25.37 -9.49 1.98
N ARG A 230 -25.52 -8.37 1.26
CA ARG A 230 -26.80 -7.67 1.13
C ARG A 230 -27.79 -8.51 0.31
N ASN A 231 -29.05 -8.52 0.74
CA ASN A 231 -30.14 -9.24 0.08
C ASN A 231 -30.29 -8.83 -1.41
N SER A 232 -30.45 -9.84 -2.27
CA SER A 232 -30.38 -9.83 -3.74
C SER A 232 -31.34 -8.92 -4.52
N ALA A 233 -32.20 -8.15 -3.85
CA ALA A 233 -33.16 -7.27 -4.51
C ALA A 233 -32.60 -5.88 -4.88
N ALA A 234 -31.53 -5.43 -4.19
CA ALA A 234 -30.89 -4.14 -4.50
C ALA A 234 -29.81 -4.28 -5.60
N ALA A 235 -29.07 -5.39 -5.60
CA ALA A 235 -27.98 -5.66 -6.55
C ALA A 235 -28.45 -5.80 -8.01
N ALA A 236 -29.70 -6.22 -8.23
CA ALA A 236 -30.26 -6.38 -9.57
C ALA A 236 -30.46 -5.03 -10.31
N ASN A 237 -30.72 -3.95 -9.57
CA ASN A 237 -30.90 -2.62 -10.17
C ASN A 237 -29.57 -1.95 -10.51
N ASP A 238 -28.50 -2.27 -9.78
CA ASP A 238 -27.18 -1.71 -10.01
C ASP A 238 -26.43 -2.46 -11.13
N ALA A 239 -26.61 -3.79 -11.22
CA ALA A 239 -25.99 -4.61 -12.28
C ALA A 239 -26.49 -4.25 -13.70
N GLU A 240 -27.77 -3.91 -13.86
CA GLU A 240 -28.35 -3.44 -15.13
C GLU A 240 -27.73 -2.09 -15.57
N GLN A 241 -27.27 -1.25 -14.64
CA GLN A 241 -26.61 0.02 -14.95
C GLN A 241 -25.13 -0.14 -15.26
N THR A 242 -24.47 -1.16 -14.68
CA THR A 242 -23.05 -1.46 -14.93
C THR A 242 -22.86 -2.13 -16.29
N GLU A 243 -23.74 -3.05 -16.71
CA GLU A 243 -23.68 -3.68 -18.05
C GLU A 243 -23.87 -2.65 -19.19
N GLU A 244 -24.77 -1.67 -19.04
CA GLU A 244 -24.93 -0.56 -19.99
C GLU A 244 -23.71 0.39 -20.05
N HIS A 245 -22.89 0.43 -18.99
CA HIS A 245 -21.68 1.25 -18.90
C HIS A 245 -20.47 0.52 -19.52
N GLU A 246 -20.35 -0.78 -19.30
CA GLU A 246 -19.28 -1.63 -19.83
C GLU A 246 -19.41 -1.83 -21.35
N GLU A 247 -20.62 -2.00 -21.90
CA GLU A 247 -20.83 -2.07 -23.36
C GLU A 247 -20.41 -0.76 -24.08
N LYS A 248 -20.62 0.40 -23.45
CA LYS A 248 -20.18 1.70 -23.99
C LYS A 248 -18.66 1.85 -23.98
N ILE A 249 -17.98 1.28 -22.98
CA ILE A 249 -16.52 1.31 -22.86
C ILE A 249 -15.89 0.38 -23.92
N GLU A 250 -16.43 -0.83 -24.13
CA GLU A 250 -15.93 -1.76 -25.15
C GLU A 250 -16.06 -1.24 -26.59
N GLU A 251 -17.11 -0.46 -26.89
CA GLU A 251 -17.30 0.17 -28.20
C GLU A 251 -16.27 1.30 -28.46
N GLN A 252 -15.82 1.97 -27.39
CA GLN A 252 -14.77 3.01 -27.43
C GLN A 252 -13.36 2.45 -27.60
N VAL A 253 -13.09 1.24 -27.11
CA VAL A 253 -11.74 0.62 -27.13
C VAL A 253 -11.38 0.02 -28.50
N LYS A 254 -12.37 -0.35 -29.33
CA LYS A 254 -12.13 -0.96 -30.66
C LYS A 254 -11.57 0.00 -31.73
N GLY A 255 -11.40 1.29 -31.41
CA GLY A 255 -11.06 2.34 -32.38
C GLY A 255 -9.58 2.70 -32.56
N ASN A 256 -8.67 2.43 -31.60
CA ASN A 256 -7.33 3.02 -31.64
C ASN A 256 -6.19 1.99 -31.74
N THR A 257 -5.47 2.05 -32.85
CA THR A 257 -4.20 1.35 -33.08
C THR A 257 -3.08 2.12 -32.39
N VAL A 258 -2.21 1.43 -31.66
CA VAL A 258 -1.21 2.05 -30.78
C VAL A 258 0.04 2.44 -31.57
N GLU A 259 0.27 3.74 -31.71
CA GLU A 259 1.59 4.34 -31.97
C GLU A 259 2.02 5.09 -30.69
N ALA A 260 3.31 5.03 -30.38
CA ALA A 260 3.91 5.44 -29.11
C ALA A 260 3.39 6.79 -28.57
N ALA A 261 2.74 6.78 -27.40
CA ALA A 261 2.13 7.97 -26.81
C ALA A 261 2.81 8.40 -25.51
N GLN A 262 3.19 9.67 -25.50
CA GLN A 262 3.51 10.50 -24.34
C GLN A 262 2.36 10.44 -23.31
N SER A 263 2.67 10.61 -22.02
CA SER A 263 1.69 10.62 -20.93
C SER A 263 0.45 11.48 -21.28
N PRO A 264 -0.78 10.96 -21.11
CA PRO A 264 -1.98 11.68 -21.49
C PRO A 264 -2.14 12.99 -20.69
N PRO A 265 -2.84 14.00 -21.24
CA PRO A 265 -3.12 15.25 -20.53
C PRO A 265 -4.00 14.99 -19.30
N ILE A 266 -3.78 15.72 -18.20
CA ILE A 266 -4.64 15.66 -17.00
C ILE A 266 -6.06 16.06 -17.38
N GLU A 267 -7.05 15.23 -17.04
CA GLU A 267 -8.42 15.72 -16.98
C GLU A 267 -8.56 16.79 -15.87
N PRO A 268 -9.23 17.92 -16.15
CA PRO A 268 -9.41 18.97 -15.16
C PRO A 268 -10.10 18.41 -13.91
N MET A 269 -9.66 18.87 -12.73
CA MET A 269 -10.25 18.43 -11.46
C MET A 269 -11.76 18.65 -11.46
N THR A 270 -12.51 17.60 -11.13
CA THR A 270 -13.97 17.60 -11.16
C THR A 270 -14.53 18.61 -10.16
N GLU A 271 -15.71 19.16 -10.46
CA GLU A 271 -16.40 20.08 -9.55
C GLU A 271 -16.75 19.41 -8.21
N GLN A 272 -17.01 18.10 -8.24
CA GLN A 272 -17.29 17.30 -7.05
C GLN A 272 -16.08 17.22 -6.12
N LEU A 273 -14.88 16.93 -6.66
CA LEU A 273 -13.65 16.88 -5.87
C LEU A 273 -13.31 18.26 -5.28
N ARG A 274 -13.50 19.34 -6.06
CA ARG A 274 -13.33 20.72 -5.55
C ARG A 274 -14.29 21.04 -4.41
N ALA A 275 -15.57 20.69 -4.55
CA ALA A 275 -16.58 20.92 -3.51
C ALA A 275 -16.26 20.13 -2.23
N LYS A 276 -15.76 18.89 -2.36
CA LYS A 276 -15.32 18.07 -1.23
C LYS A 276 -14.12 18.69 -0.50
N LEU A 277 -13.11 19.14 -1.24
CA LEU A 277 -11.97 19.84 -0.65
C LEU A 277 -12.39 21.13 0.07
N GLY A 278 -13.31 21.90 -0.51
CA GLY A 278 -13.90 23.08 0.14
C GLY A 278 -14.56 22.71 1.48
N THR A 279 -15.38 21.65 1.49
CA THR A 279 -16.05 21.13 2.69
C THR A 279 -15.05 20.74 3.78
N VAL A 280 -13.97 20.04 3.42
CA VAL A 280 -12.91 19.65 4.36
C VAL A 280 -12.24 20.86 4.98
N LEU A 281 -11.84 21.83 4.16
CA LEU A 281 -11.06 22.99 4.59
C LEU A 281 -11.92 23.94 5.44
N GLU A 282 -13.17 24.17 5.06
CA GLU A 282 -14.13 24.95 5.86
C GLU A 282 -14.34 24.30 7.24
N ALA A 283 -14.61 22.99 7.29
CA ALA A 283 -14.82 22.28 8.54
C ALA A 283 -13.57 22.27 9.44
N ALA A 284 -12.38 22.27 8.85
CA ALA A 284 -11.13 22.39 9.58
C ALA A 284 -10.96 23.79 10.19
N LEU A 285 -11.22 24.83 9.41
CA LEU A 285 -11.12 26.24 9.82
C LEU A 285 -12.15 26.60 10.90
N GLU A 286 -13.36 26.05 10.86
CA GLU A 286 -14.38 26.22 11.90
C GLU A 286 -13.90 25.79 13.30
N ARG A 287 -12.91 24.89 13.35
CA ARG A 287 -12.27 24.41 14.59
C ARG A 287 -10.91 25.04 14.85
N ASN A 288 -10.64 26.17 14.20
CA ASN A 288 -9.37 26.90 14.23
C ASN A 288 -8.18 26.03 13.81
N GLY A 289 -8.37 25.14 12.83
CA GLY A 289 -7.27 24.49 12.13
C GLY A 289 -6.37 25.54 11.47
N GLN A 290 -5.06 25.35 11.55
CA GLN A 290 -4.06 26.30 11.08
C GLN A 290 -3.35 25.78 9.84
N GLU A 291 -2.96 26.72 8.98
CA GLU A 291 -2.16 26.45 7.76
C GLU A 291 -2.70 25.28 6.93
N PRO A 292 -4.01 25.23 6.64
CA PRO A 292 -4.53 24.14 5.86
C PRO A 292 -4.06 24.27 4.41
N ILE A 293 -3.58 23.17 3.85
CA ILE A 293 -3.15 23.08 2.46
C ILE A 293 -3.80 21.89 1.78
N ALA A 294 -3.99 21.95 0.47
CA ALA A 294 -4.43 20.84 -0.36
C ALA A 294 -3.44 20.63 -1.50
N LEU A 295 -3.01 19.39 -1.71
CA LEU A 295 -2.05 18.97 -2.71
C LEU A 295 -2.74 18.05 -3.72
N ASP A 296 -2.65 18.38 -5.01
CA ASP A 296 -3.13 17.53 -6.11
C ASP A 296 -2.08 16.47 -6.42
N VAL A 297 -2.37 15.24 -5.99
CA VAL A 297 -1.43 14.11 -6.10
C VAL A 297 -1.83 13.13 -7.20
N ARG A 298 -2.84 13.43 -8.03
CA ARG A 298 -3.34 12.54 -9.11
C ARG A 298 -2.28 12.08 -10.11
N LYS A 299 -1.20 12.86 -10.25
CA LYS A 299 -0.04 12.53 -11.10
C LYS A 299 1.05 11.72 -10.40
N LEU A 300 1.01 11.68 -9.07
CA LEU A 300 2.07 11.19 -8.20
C LEU A 300 1.65 9.95 -7.42
N THR A 301 0.34 9.75 -7.22
CA THR A 301 -0.24 8.61 -6.54
C THR A 301 -1.57 8.17 -7.17
N SER A 302 -1.92 6.90 -6.97
CA SER A 302 -3.16 6.28 -7.46
C SER A 302 -4.16 5.94 -6.36
N TYR A 303 -3.79 6.09 -5.08
CA TYR A 303 -4.67 5.73 -3.95
C TYR A 303 -5.59 6.86 -3.49
N THR A 304 -5.26 8.10 -3.85
CA THR A 304 -6.08 9.28 -3.53
C THR A 304 -5.81 10.36 -4.56
N ASP A 305 -6.79 11.24 -4.78
CA ASP A 305 -6.63 12.33 -5.73
C ASP A 305 -5.98 13.56 -5.08
N CYS A 306 -6.29 13.80 -3.80
CA CYS A 306 -5.78 14.96 -3.07
C CYS A 306 -5.37 14.62 -1.63
N ILE A 307 -4.30 15.28 -1.18
CA ILE A 307 -3.88 15.24 0.23
C ILE A 307 -4.11 16.61 0.85
N VAL A 308 -4.80 16.64 1.99
CA VAL A 308 -5.01 17.84 2.79
C VAL A 308 -4.19 17.73 4.07
N VAL A 309 -3.45 18.78 4.42
CA VAL A 309 -2.68 18.85 5.67
C VAL A 309 -3.14 20.05 6.48
N VAL A 310 -3.43 19.85 7.77
CA VAL A 310 -3.92 20.87 8.71
C VAL A 310 -3.15 20.77 10.02
N THR A 311 -2.83 21.91 10.65
CA THR A 311 -2.22 21.97 11.98
C THR A 311 -3.26 22.22 13.08
N GLY A 312 -3.16 21.53 14.21
CA GLY A 312 -3.85 21.84 15.46
C GLY A 312 -2.87 21.88 16.64
N ASN A 313 -3.17 22.61 17.71
CA ASN A 313 -2.22 22.91 18.79
C ASN A 313 -2.33 21.99 20.02
N SER A 314 -3.21 20.99 19.98
CA SER A 314 -3.32 19.99 21.05
C SER A 314 -4.11 18.78 20.57
N ASN A 315 -3.86 17.60 21.14
CA ASN A 315 -4.63 16.38 20.86
C ASN A 315 -6.16 16.59 20.92
N ARG A 316 -6.65 17.39 21.86
CA ARG A 316 -8.08 17.73 21.94
C ARG A 316 -8.55 18.56 20.74
N GLN A 317 -7.72 19.47 20.24
CA GLN A 317 -8.03 20.24 19.05
C GLN A 317 -7.96 19.38 17.79
N LEU A 318 -6.96 18.49 17.67
CA LEU A 318 -6.87 17.52 16.57
C LEU A 318 -8.16 16.70 16.46
N LEU A 319 -8.61 16.12 17.58
CA LEU A 319 -9.87 15.37 17.62
C LEU A 319 -11.08 16.23 17.24
N ALA A 320 -11.15 17.48 17.71
CA ALA A 320 -12.25 18.38 17.36
C ALA A 320 -12.26 18.75 15.88
N ILE A 321 -11.10 19.05 15.28
CA ILE A 321 -10.94 19.31 13.85
C ILE A 321 -11.39 18.08 13.06
N SER A 322 -10.85 16.90 13.37
CA SER A 322 -11.15 15.68 12.64
C SER A 322 -12.61 15.26 12.75
N GLU A 323 -13.23 15.38 13.93
CA GLU A 323 -14.66 15.12 14.11
C GLU A 323 -15.53 16.09 13.30
N SER A 324 -15.13 17.36 13.22
CA SER A 324 -15.81 18.36 12.39
C SER A 324 -15.75 18.01 10.91
N ILE A 325 -14.57 17.64 10.40
CA ILE A 325 -14.35 17.24 9.01
C ILE A 325 -15.18 15.99 8.66
N VAL A 326 -15.08 14.93 9.48
CA VAL A 326 -15.85 13.69 9.27
C VAL A 326 -17.36 13.98 9.30
N THR A 327 -17.80 14.86 10.19
CA THR A 327 -19.21 15.25 10.28
C THR A 327 -19.63 16.01 9.04
N ALA A 328 -18.85 16.98 8.56
CA ALA A 328 -19.16 17.77 7.37
C ALA A 328 -19.25 16.90 6.11
N LEU A 329 -18.27 16.00 5.91
CA LEU A 329 -18.28 15.04 4.80
C LEU A 329 -19.53 14.14 4.82
N LYS A 330 -19.93 13.64 6.01
CA LYS A 330 -21.17 12.85 6.13
C LYS A 330 -22.43 13.63 5.75
N HIS A 331 -22.46 14.94 5.95
CA HIS A 331 -23.60 15.78 5.56
C HIS A 331 -23.66 16.03 4.05
N THR A 332 -22.53 15.98 3.35
CA THR A 332 -22.47 16.09 1.88
C THR A 332 -22.67 14.76 1.16
N GLY A 333 -22.86 13.66 1.91
CA GLY A 333 -23.05 12.31 1.37
C GLY A 333 -21.74 11.52 1.21
N ASP A 334 -20.61 12.09 1.63
CA ASP A 334 -19.33 11.40 1.69
C ASP A 334 -19.19 10.59 2.98
N HIS A 335 -18.63 9.39 2.87
CA HIS A 335 -18.40 8.53 4.02
C HIS A 335 -16.91 8.18 4.10
N PRO A 336 -16.15 8.85 5.00
CA PRO A 336 -14.76 8.52 5.22
C PRO A 336 -14.58 7.02 5.49
N LEU A 337 -13.62 6.40 4.81
CA LEU A 337 -13.26 4.98 4.89
C LEU A 337 -12.69 4.63 6.26
N GLY A 338 -11.99 5.58 6.90
CA GLY A 338 -11.43 5.39 8.23
C GLY A 338 -10.80 6.63 8.83
N THR A 339 -10.52 6.57 10.12
CA THR A 339 -9.72 7.57 10.83
C THR A 339 -8.67 6.91 11.71
N GLU A 340 -7.41 7.28 11.56
CA GLU A 340 -6.29 6.81 12.39
C GLU A 340 -5.81 7.92 13.35
N GLY A 341 -5.09 7.56 14.41
CA GLY A 341 -4.56 8.54 15.38
C GLY A 341 -5.52 8.89 16.52
N SER A 342 -5.87 7.91 17.37
CA SER A 342 -6.79 8.12 18.49
C SER A 342 -6.16 8.86 19.70
N LYS A 343 -6.91 8.99 20.81
CA LYS A 343 -6.52 9.72 22.03
C LYS A 343 -5.07 9.46 22.44
N GLY A 344 -4.28 10.53 22.55
CA GLY A 344 -2.89 10.49 22.99
C GLY A 344 -1.84 10.45 21.87
N THR A 345 -2.27 10.50 20.60
CA THR A 345 -1.38 10.68 19.45
C THR A 345 -1.27 12.16 19.06
N SER A 346 -0.16 12.55 18.45
CA SER A 346 0.10 13.91 17.98
C SER A 346 -0.26 14.12 16.50
N TRP A 347 -1.07 13.21 15.94
CA TRP A 347 -1.53 13.20 14.56
C TRP A 347 -2.86 12.47 14.43
N VAL A 348 -3.67 12.86 13.44
CA VAL A 348 -4.89 12.15 13.03
C VAL A 348 -4.88 12.07 11.51
N LEU A 349 -5.26 10.93 10.95
CA LEU A 349 -5.50 10.76 9.52
C LEU A 349 -6.97 10.42 9.28
N ILE A 350 -7.54 11.00 8.23
CA ILE A 350 -8.90 10.74 7.76
C ILE A 350 -8.78 10.29 6.33
N ASP A 351 -9.14 9.04 6.06
CA ASP A 351 -9.23 8.52 4.71
C ASP A 351 -10.65 8.76 4.20
N ALA A 352 -10.82 9.62 3.19
CA ALA A 352 -12.07 9.85 2.51
C ALA A 352 -12.02 9.44 1.03
N ASN A 353 -11.23 8.42 0.70
CA ASN A 353 -11.02 7.87 -0.64
C ASN A 353 -10.24 8.81 -1.58
N ASP A 354 -10.93 9.67 -2.33
CA ASP A 354 -10.35 10.66 -3.24
C ASP A 354 -9.67 11.84 -2.51
N VAL A 355 -9.90 11.98 -1.20
CA VAL A 355 -9.20 12.94 -0.34
C VAL A 355 -8.68 12.26 0.92
N VAL A 356 -7.38 12.37 1.20
CA VAL A 356 -6.78 11.98 2.48
C VAL A 356 -6.45 13.24 3.28
N VAL A 357 -6.87 13.31 4.54
CA VAL A 357 -6.64 14.47 5.41
C VAL A 357 -5.74 14.11 6.58
N HIS A 358 -4.63 14.81 6.73
CA HIS A 358 -3.77 14.75 7.90
C HIS A 358 -4.01 15.97 8.79
N VAL A 359 -4.23 15.73 10.09
CA VAL A 359 -4.31 16.76 11.12
C VAL A 359 -3.19 16.52 12.12
N PHE A 360 -2.20 17.41 12.15
CA PHE A 360 -0.99 17.25 12.94
C PHE A 360 -0.90 18.26 14.09
N GLU A 361 -0.24 17.88 15.19
CA GLU A 361 0.43 18.85 16.05
C GLU A 361 1.69 19.41 15.36
N PRO A 362 2.18 20.61 15.70
CA PRO A 362 3.28 21.27 14.98
C PRO A 362 4.53 20.39 14.84
N ASP A 363 4.99 19.80 15.93
CA ASP A 363 6.20 18.95 15.95
C ASP A 363 6.04 17.70 15.06
N SER A 364 4.82 17.14 14.97
CA SER A 364 4.56 16.01 14.09
C SER A 364 4.53 16.43 12.62
N ARG A 365 3.96 17.60 12.30
CA ARG A 365 3.92 18.12 10.92
C ARG A 365 5.34 18.32 10.39
N GLU A 366 6.22 18.86 11.22
CA GLU A 366 7.65 19.03 10.90
C GLU A 366 8.38 17.68 10.80
N LEU A 367 8.10 16.73 11.68
CA LEU A 367 8.72 15.40 11.66
C LEU A 367 8.33 14.57 10.43
N PHE A 368 7.04 14.54 10.08
CA PHE A 368 6.53 13.74 8.96
C PHE A 368 6.70 14.42 7.61
N ASP A 369 6.76 15.76 7.58
CA ASP A 369 7.00 16.61 6.40
C ASP A 369 6.28 16.11 5.15
N ILE A 370 4.96 15.89 5.26
CA ILE A 370 4.12 15.44 4.13
C ILE A 370 4.19 16.45 2.97
N GLU A 371 4.41 17.72 3.28
CA GLU A 371 4.63 18.78 2.30
C GLU A 371 5.91 18.60 1.50
N GLY A 372 7.03 18.30 2.16
CA GLY A 372 8.28 17.96 1.50
C GLY A 372 8.19 16.65 0.73
N LEU A 373 7.54 15.63 1.30
CA LEU A 373 7.32 14.32 0.66
C LEU A 373 6.60 14.46 -0.68
N TRP A 374 5.63 15.38 -0.77
CA TRP A 374 4.87 15.67 -1.99
C TRP A 374 5.23 17.05 -2.57
N GLY A 375 6.49 17.48 -2.49
CA GLY A 375 6.92 18.81 -2.92
C GLY A 375 6.68 19.11 -4.41
N ASP A 376 6.58 18.07 -5.25
CA ASP A 376 6.27 18.18 -6.68
C ASP A 376 4.76 18.25 -6.97
N ALA A 377 3.90 18.08 -5.96
CA ALA A 377 2.45 18.15 -6.09
C ALA A 377 1.97 19.62 -6.21
N PRO A 378 1.21 19.97 -7.25
CA PRO A 378 0.58 21.29 -7.33
C PRO A 378 -0.32 21.54 -6.12
N ARG A 379 -0.25 22.76 -5.56
CA ARG A 379 -1.21 23.20 -4.54
C ARG A 379 -2.55 23.51 -5.21
N VAL A 380 -3.63 23.02 -4.61
CA VAL A 380 -4.98 23.33 -5.08
C VAL A 380 -5.39 24.72 -4.58
N GLU A 381 -5.65 25.65 -5.50
CA GLU A 381 -6.25 26.94 -5.17
C GLU A 381 -7.76 26.75 -4.95
N LEU A 382 -8.23 27.01 -3.73
CA LEU A 382 -9.65 27.00 -3.36
C LEU A 382 -10.01 28.36 -2.76
N ASP A 383 -11.12 28.95 -3.24
CA ASP A 383 -11.66 30.21 -2.72
C ASP A 383 -12.31 29.96 -1.36
N ILE A 384 -11.49 29.88 -0.31
CA ILE A 384 -11.95 29.68 1.07
C ILE A 384 -12.06 31.05 1.76
N PRO A 385 -13.23 31.43 2.29
CA PRO A 385 -13.38 32.70 3.00
C PRO A 385 -12.47 32.75 4.26
N ASP A 386 -11.57 33.74 4.30
CA ASP A 386 -10.67 34.09 5.41
C ASP A 386 -9.67 33.01 5.86
N ALA A 387 -8.85 32.51 4.93
CA ALA A 387 -7.46 32.19 5.26
C ALA A 387 -6.64 33.49 5.14
N ALA A 388 -6.12 34.02 6.26
CA ALA A 388 -5.23 35.18 6.22
C ALA A 388 -4.08 34.92 5.22
N PRO A 389 -3.72 35.89 4.37
CA PRO A 389 -2.73 35.67 3.32
C PRO A 389 -1.38 35.31 3.95
N SER A 390 -0.82 34.16 3.57
CA SER A 390 0.55 33.78 3.92
C SER A 390 1.52 34.62 3.08
N ASP A 391 1.78 35.83 3.53
CA ASP A 391 2.86 36.66 3.00
C ASP A 391 4.16 36.20 3.69
N THR A 392 4.96 35.38 3.01
CA THR A 392 6.42 35.54 2.84
C THR A 392 7.05 34.26 2.31
N ALA A 393 7.35 34.25 1.01
CA ALA A 393 8.47 33.50 0.49
C ALA A 393 9.76 34.10 1.08
N THR A 394 10.44 33.36 1.94
CA THR A 394 11.85 33.66 2.25
C THR A 394 12.70 32.62 1.52
N PRO A 395 13.61 33.02 0.63
CA PRO A 395 14.46 32.07 -0.08
C PRO A 395 15.47 31.47 0.90
N VAL A 396 15.55 30.14 0.93
CA VAL A 396 16.61 29.38 1.60
C VAL A 396 17.95 29.76 0.94
N PRO A 397 19.00 30.16 1.69
CA PRO A 397 20.30 30.44 1.11
C PRO A 397 20.98 29.14 0.69
N ALA A 398 21.59 29.14 -0.49
CA ALA A 398 22.41 28.04 -0.98
C ALA A 398 23.56 27.72 0.00
N PRO A 399 23.94 26.44 0.17
CA PRO A 399 25.06 26.07 1.01
C PRO A 399 26.36 26.59 0.38
N THR A 400 27.07 27.46 1.10
CA THR A 400 28.45 27.81 0.76
C THR A 400 29.40 26.68 1.17
N ALA A 401 30.39 26.48 0.29
CA ALA A 401 31.40 25.42 0.23
C ALA A 401 32.16 25.09 1.52
#